data_AF-A0A3Q2P307-F1
#
_entry.id   AF-A0A3Q2P307-F1
#
_cell.length_a   1.000
_cell.length_b   1.000
_cell.length_c   1.000
_cell.angle_alpha   90.00
_cell.angle_beta   90.00
_cell.angle_gamma   90.00
#
_symmetry.space_group_name_H-M   'P 1'
#
loop_
_entity.id
_entity.type
_entity.pdbx_description
1 polymer ?
#
loop_
_entity_poly.entity_id
_entity_poly.type
_entity_poly.pdbx_seq_one_letter_code
_entity_poly.pdbx_strand_id
1 'polypeptide(L)' 'MEEFREFKWFLKDESLEGSPPIQKAELENAERLDVVDLVVSRYGLEGALKVMERVLNDMRKKNLVEEIQKLRLTSS' A
#
# COMPACT_ATOMS: atom_id res chain seq x y z
N MET A 1 -0.24 14.67 -7.55
CA MET A 1 0.13 14.86 -6.13
C MET A 1 -1.02 14.49 -5.20
N GLU A 2 -2.26 14.84 -5.53
CA GLU A 2 -3.45 14.50 -4.74
C GLU A 2 -3.68 12.99 -4.59
N GLU A 3 -3.58 12.22 -5.68
CA GLU A 3 -3.72 10.75 -5.63
C GLU A 3 -2.74 10.08 -4.66
N PHE A 4 -1.50 10.56 -4.60
CA PHE A 4 -0.52 10.00 -3.66
C PHE A 4 -0.80 10.42 -2.22
N ARG A 5 -1.33 11.63 -2.01
CA ARG A 5 -1.78 12.07 -0.69
C ARG A 5 -2.97 11.23 -0.20
N GLU A 6 -3.90 10.95 -1.10
CA GLU A 6 -5.05 10.09 -0.86
C GLU A 6 -4.61 8.64 -0.57
N PHE A 7 -3.65 8.11 -1.33
CA PHE A 7 -3.03 6.81 -1.04
C PHE A 7 -2.48 6.73 0.38
N LYS A 8 -1.69 7.73 0.80
CA LYS A 8 -1.18 7.83 2.17
C LYS A 8 -2.29 7.98 3.21
N TRP A 9 -3.41 8.62 2.84
CA TRP A 9 -4.56 8.77 3.72
C TRP A 9 -5.32 7.46 3.97
N PHE A 10 -5.46 6.59 2.97
CA PHE A 10 -6.04 5.27 3.18
C PHE A 10 -5.08 4.34 3.92
N LEU A 11 -3.78 4.43 3.61
CA LEU A 11 -2.76 3.54 4.18
C LEU A 11 -2.63 3.67 5.71
N LYS A 12 -2.91 4.86 6.28
CA LYS A 12 -2.86 5.06 7.74
C LYS A 12 -3.95 4.36 8.54
N ASP A 13 -4.97 3.81 7.87
CA ASP A 13 -6.09 3.11 8.50
C ASP A 13 -6.10 1.61 8.11
N GLU A 14 -5.20 1.17 7.22
CA GLU A 14 -5.14 -0.22 6.73
C GLU A 14 -4.29 -1.10 7.67
N SER A 15 -4.87 -2.21 8.12
CA SER A 15 -4.20 -3.18 8.99
C SER A 15 -4.29 -4.59 8.41
N LEU A 16 -3.30 -5.43 8.68
CA LEU A 16 -3.22 -6.77 8.10
C LEU A 16 -2.74 -7.78 9.14
N GLU A 17 -3.56 -8.83 9.37
CA GLU A 17 -3.17 -10.03 10.11
C GLU A 17 -2.52 -9.75 11.49
N GLY A 18 -3.02 -8.74 12.20
CA GLY A 18 -2.52 -8.32 13.51
C GLY A 18 -1.40 -7.28 13.46
N SER A 19 -0.84 -6.98 12.28
CA SER A 19 0.07 -5.86 12.08
C SER A 19 -0.70 -4.54 12.07
N PRO A 20 -0.28 -3.54 12.89
CA PRO A 20 -0.97 -2.27 13.00
C PRO A 20 -0.72 -1.38 11.77
N PRO A 21 -1.62 -0.42 11.51
CA PRO A 21 -1.48 0.53 10.41
C PRO A 21 -0.22 1.38 10.53
N ILE A 22 0.28 1.87 9.39
CA ILE A 22 1.43 2.80 9.34
C ILE A 22 0.96 4.16 9.86
N GLN A 23 1.68 4.74 10.82
CA GLN A 23 1.19 5.93 11.49
C GLN A 23 1.22 7.14 10.55
N LYS A 24 0.28 8.06 10.72
CA LYS A 24 0.23 9.31 9.94
C LYS A 24 1.55 10.08 9.98
N ALA A 25 2.23 10.11 11.13
CA ALA A 25 3.51 10.79 11.30
C ALA A 25 4.62 10.19 10.41
N GLU A 26 4.59 8.87 10.17
CA GLU A 26 5.53 8.19 9.26
C GLU A 26 5.22 8.55 7.80
N LEU A 27 3.94 8.79 7.46
CA LEU A 27 3.48 9.02 6.09
C LEU A 27 3.50 10.48 5.66
N GLU A 28 3.45 11.45 6.57
CA GLU A 28 3.23 12.87 6.25
C GLU A 28 4.28 13.40 5.25
N ASN A 29 5.56 13.14 5.52
CA ASN A 29 6.69 13.60 4.70
C ASN A 29 7.33 12.52 3.83
N ALA A 30 6.83 11.28 3.89
CA ALA A 30 7.34 10.18 3.08
C ALA A 30 7.07 10.42 1.59
N GLU A 31 8.12 10.26 0.78
CA GLU A 31 8.05 10.20 -0.67
C GLU A 31 7.63 8.80 -1.14
N ARG A 32 7.53 8.61 -2.46
CA ARG A 32 6.98 7.37 -3.04
C ARG A 32 7.78 6.12 -2.64
N LEU A 33 9.10 6.21 -2.69
CA LEU A 33 9.97 5.07 -2.34
C LEU A 33 9.94 4.79 -0.83
N ASP A 34 9.95 5.85 -0.01
CA ASP A 34 9.83 5.71 1.45
C ASP A 34 8.52 4.99 1.83
N VAL A 35 7.41 5.31 1.16
CA VAL A 35 6.12 4.64 1.40
C VAL A 35 6.19 3.16 1.01
N VAL A 36 6.85 2.81 -0.10
CA VAL A 36 7.03 1.41 -0.48
C VAL A 36 7.83 0.66 0.58
N ASP A 37 8.94 1.25 1.03
CA ASP A 37 9.79 0.66 2.06
C ASP A 37 9.06 0.50 3.40
N LEU A 38 8.27 1.49 3.81
CA LEU A 38 7.44 1.42 5.02
C LEU A 38 6.40 0.29 4.94
N VAL A 39 5.74 0.13 3.79
CA VAL A 39 4.72 -0.92 3.59
C VAL A 39 5.37 -2.31 3.60
N VAL A 40 6.49 -2.49 2.91
CA VAL A 40 7.23 -3.77 2.91
C VAL A 40 7.81 -4.08 4.29
N SER A 41 8.35 -3.08 4.98
CA SER A 41 8.87 -3.25 6.34
C SER A 41 7.77 -3.65 7.34
N ARG A 42 6.58 -3.05 7.21
CA ARG A 42 5.47 -3.30 8.13
C ARG A 42 4.77 -4.64 7.90
N TYR A 43 4.60 -5.04 6.65
CA TYR A 43 3.72 -6.16 6.28
C TYR A 43 4.44 -7.31 5.58
N GLY A 44 5.75 -7.20 5.34
CA GLY A 44 6.47 -8.11 4.46
C GLY A 44 6.06 -7.95 3.00
N LEU A 45 6.73 -8.65 2.08
CA LEU A 45 6.47 -8.50 0.64
C LEU A 45 5.04 -8.92 0.25
N GLU A 46 4.59 -10.10 0.71
CA GLU A 46 3.24 -10.57 0.39
C GLU A 46 2.14 -9.71 1.03
N GLY A 47 2.36 -9.28 2.28
CA GLY A 47 1.41 -8.42 2.97
C GLY A 47 1.38 -7.02 2.35
N ALA A 48 2.51 -6.50 1.89
CA ALA A 48 2.59 -5.24 1.18
C ALA A 48 1.74 -5.25 -0.09
N LEU A 49 1.82 -6.32 -0.89
CA LEU A 49 0.99 -6.45 -2.09
C LEU A 49 -0.51 -6.48 -1.73
N LYS A 50 -0.91 -7.24 -0.69
CA LYS A 50 -2.31 -7.28 -0.21
C LYS A 50 -2.79 -5.88 0.24
N VAL A 51 -1.98 -5.15 1.00
CA VAL A 51 -2.30 -3.80 1.49
C VAL A 51 -2.41 -2.81 0.33
N MET A 52 -1.48 -2.84 -0.62
CA MET A 52 -1.51 -1.99 -1.81
C MET A 52 -2.76 -2.27 -2.67
N GLU A 53 -3.13 -3.54 -2.87
CA GLU A 53 -4.36 -3.92 -3.58
C GLU A 53 -5.61 -3.31 -2.91
N ARG A 54 -5.74 -3.41 -1.59
CA ARG A 54 -6.88 -2.88 -0.83
C ARG A 54 -6.97 -1.36 -0.94
N VAL A 55 -5.88 -0.66 -0.66
CA VAL A 55 -5.82 0.81 -0.74
C VAL A 55 -6.16 1.29 -2.15
N LEU A 56 -5.60 0.66 -3.19
CA LEU A 56 -5.90 1.04 -4.57
C LEU A 56 -7.35 0.74 -4.96
N ASN A 57 -7.93 -0.35 -4.44
CA ASN A 57 -9.34 -0.65 -4.64
C ASN A 57 -10.25 0.39 -3.98
N ASP A 58 -9.92 0.85 -2.77
CA ASP A 58 -10.66 1.91 -2.06
C ASP A 58 -10.58 3.26 -2.80
N MET A 59 -9.43 3.55 -3.40
CA MET A 59 -9.23 4.67 -4.32
C MET A 59 -9.86 4.46 -5.71
N ARG A 60 -10.54 3.32 -5.95
CA ARG A 60 -11.16 2.93 -7.21
C ARG A 60 -10.18 2.84 -8.40
N LYS A 61 -8.91 2.56 -8.13
CA LYS A 61 -7.83 2.40 -9.13
C LYS A 61 -7.72 0.95 -9.63
N LYS A 62 -8.83 0.43 -10.17
CA LYS A 62 -8.95 -1.00 -10.56
C LYS A 62 -7.87 -1.47 -11.55
N ASN A 63 -7.49 -0.63 -12.49
CA ASN A 63 -6.41 -0.92 -13.43
C ASN A 63 -5.07 -1.20 -12.72
N LEU A 64 -4.75 -0.48 -11.65
CA LEU A 64 -3.53 -0.70 -10.88
C LEU A 64 -3.60 -1.97 -10.03
N VAL A 65 -4.81 -2.33 -9.53
CA VAL A 65 -5.03 -3.60 -8.84
C VAL A 65 -4.76 -4.78 -9.78
N GLU A 66 -5.24 -4.70 -11.03
CA GLU A 66 -4.98 -5.73 -12.05
C GLU A 66 -3.47 -5.88 -12.35
N GLU A 67 -2.72 -4.77 -12.42
CA GLU A 67 -1.26 -4.81 -12.59
C GLU A 67 -0.57 -5.50 -11.41
N ILE A 68 -0.99 -5.24 -10.17
CA ILE A 68 -0.43 -5.93 -8.99
C ILE A 68 -0.71 -7.44 -9.03
N GLN A 69 -1.93 -7.83 -9.43
CA GLN A 69 -2.29 -9.24 -9.54
C GLN A 69 -1.45 -9.96 -10.60
N LYS A 70 -1.16 -9.31 -11.74
CA LYS A 70 -0.27 -9.85 -12.76
C LYS A 70 1.14 -10.08 -12.24
N LEU A 71 1.69 -9.16 -11.43
CA LEU A 71 3.02 -9.32 -10.85
C LEU A 71 3.12 -10.62 -10.01
N ARG A 72 2.09 -10.94 -9.22
CA ARG A 72 2.05 -12.16 -8.40
C ARG A 72 2.05 -13.44 -9.24
N LEU A 73 1.36 -13.43 -10.38
CA LEU A 73 1.30 -14.56 -11.31
C LEU A 73 2.64 -14.80 -12.02
N THR A 74 3.45 -13.75 -12.23
CA THR A 74 4.76 -13.86 -12.87
C THR A 74 5.90 -14.22 -11.92
N SER A 75 5.66 -14.15 -10.60
CA SER A 75 6.63 -14.50 -9.56
C SER A 75 6.41 -15.89 -8.94
N SER A 76 5.44 -16.66 -9.45
CA SER A 76 5.20 -18.07 -9.12
C SER A 76 5.81 -19.00 -10.17
#